data_AF-A0A2E4DF61-F1
#
_entry.id   AF-A0A2E4DF61-F1
#
_cell.length_a   1.000
_cell.length_b   1.000
_cell.length_c   1.000
_cell.angle_alpha   90.00
_cell.angle_beta   90.00
_cell.angle_gamma   90.00
#
_symmetry.space_group_name_H-M   'P 1'
#
loop_
_entity.id
_entity.type
_entity.pdbx_description
1 polymer ?
#
loop_
_entity_poly.entity_id
_entity_poly.type
_entity_poly.pdbx_seq_one_letter_code
_entity_poly.pdbx_strand_id
1 'polypeptide(L)'
;MFTKALTLTACALAILPNLAGAVEIITNPTYPGTEIPVSFSYWNQENGVCKILGFERAIPKSTEFSDTDKKSIILGEDGSILEAKERNYVTQIFCEGVGNRSVETVVEIKEPTDPNSHIPLAFAYWSEEDGICKVHGYDRAVPKSSTFDGDERVLLVDAGGSYISSAERSRVTSTYCIGESSIYMSHIGYNNSNSNPYYRRLGFNFRSRALTVANDVISISKRIEQYLNNSQEVKIDALKSKAARLKAQIEGGRQLDIVLSTITELELLLSQSEGFISDMLETDRLDQMVLTLMTSQESLLTMIDFLKNDFKGQRQELY
;
A
#
# COMPACT_ATOMS: atom_id res chain seq x y z
N MET A 1 -51.90 -33.88 -36.12
CA MET A 1 -50.64 -33.59 -36.85
C MET A 1 -49.98 -32.40 -36.17
N PHE A 2 -48.98 -32.63 -35.32
CA PHE A 2 -48.24 -31.58 -34.61
C PHE A 2 -46.91 -31.34 -35.32
N THR A 3 -46.75 -30.16 -35.90
CA THR A 3 -45.50 -29.65 -36.48
C THR A 3 -44.55 -29.29 -35.34
N LYS A 4 -43.46 -30.05 -35.18
CA LYS A 4 -42.34 -29.70 -34.30
C LYS A 4 -41.45 -28.68 -35.00
N ALA A 5 -41.34 -27.49 -34.42
CA ALA A 5 -40.34 -26.51 -34.78
C ALA A 5 -38.97 -26.95 -34.24
N LEU A 6 -38.00 -27.15 -35.13
CA LEU A 6 -36.60 -27.38 -34.81
C LEU A 6 -35.96 -26.03 -34.46
N THR A 7 -35.68 -25.78 -33.19
CA THR A 7 -34.85 -24.67 -32.75
C THR A 7 -33.38 -25.03 -32.97
N LEU A 8 -32.79 -24.48 -34.04
CA LEU A 8 -31.34 -24.44 -34.23
C LEU A 8 -30.72 -23.61 -33.10
N THR A 9 -30.09 -24.28 -32.16
CA THR A 9 -29.15 -23.66 -31.21
C THR A 9 -27.86 -23.43 -31.99
N ALA A 10 -27.67 -22.20 -32.48
CA ALA A 10 -26.40 -21.73 -32.99
C ALA A 10 -25.40 -21.73 -31.81
N CYS A 11 -24.57 -22.77 -31.76
CA CYS A 11 -23.39 -22.81 -30.91
C CYS A 11 -22.43 -21.78 -31.49
N ALA A 12 -22.49 -20.54 -31.00
CA ALA A 12 -21.46 -19.55 -31.22
C ALA A 12 -20.20 -20.05 -30.51
N LEU A 13 -19.38 -20.82 -31.23
CA LEU A 13 -17.97 -20.99 -30.90
C LEU A 13 -17.37 -19.57 -30.93
N ALA A 14 -17.25 -18.95 -29.76
CA ALA A 14 -16.39 -17.81 -29.58
C ALA A 14 -14.96 -18.30 -29.83
N ILE A 15 -14.47 -18.05 -31.04
CA ILE A 15 -13.06 -18.11 -31.37
C ILE A 15 -12.44 -16.96 -30.56
N LEU A 16 -11.99 -17.25 -29.34
CA LEU A 16 -11.01 -16.41 -28.65
C LEU A 16 -9.76 -16.43 -29.53
N PRO A 17 -9.32 -15.32 -30.13
CA PRO A 17 -8.03 -15.31 -30.77
C PRO A 17 -6.99 -15.59 -29.70
N ASN A 18 -6.18 -16.64 -29.93
CA ASN A 18 -4.95 -16.90 -29.21
C ASN A 18 -4.17 -15.57 -29.11
N LEU A 19 -4.11 -14.98 -27.92
CA LEU A 19 -3.23 -13.86 -27.55
C LEU A 19 -1.75 -14.29 -27.44
N ALA A 20 -1.34 -15.23 -28.28
CA ALA A 20 0.06 -15.63 -28.41
C ALA A 20 0.76 -14.61 -29.32
N GLY A 21 1.56 -13.71 -28.73
CA GLY A 21 2.52 -12.88 -29.48
C GLY A 21 2.11 -11.44 -29.77
N ALA A 22 1.21 -10.83 -28.98
CA ALA A 22 1.05 -9.37 -29.06
C ALA A 22 2.33 -8.71 -28.53
N VAL A 23 3.04 -8.02 -29.43
CA VAL A 23 4.17 -7.15 -29.09
C VAL A 23 3.62 -5.74 -28.89
N GLU A 24 3.91 -5.15 -27.74
CA GLU A 24 3.53 -3.78 -27.41
C GLU A 24 4.76 -2.89 -27.28
N ILE A 25 4.64 -1.67 -27.79
CA ILE A 25 5.68 -0.64 -27.66
C ILE A 25 5.30 0.23 -26.47
N ILE A 26 6.12 0.20 -25.44
CA ILE A 26 5.94 1.02 -24.25
C ILE A 26 6.89 2.21 -24.31
N THR A 27 6.35 3.42 -24.19
CA THR A 27 7.11 4.67 -24.19
C THR A 27 7.15 5.28 -22.80
N ASN A 28 8.33 5.75 -22.38
CA ASN A 28 8.62 6.30 -21.05
C ASN A 28 8.04 5.44 -19.91
N PRO A 29 8.37 4.13 -19.85
CA PRO A 29 7.86 3.28 -18.79
C PRO A 29 8.23 3.83 -17.41
N THR A 30 7.23 3.87 -16.53
CA THR A 30 7.40 4.20 -15.12
C THR A 30 7.16 2.96 -14.26
N TYR A 31 7.71 2.98 -13.05
CA TYR A 31 7.44 1.93 -12.11
C TYR A 31 5.95 1.98 -11.76
N PRO A 32 5.23 0.85 -11.80
CA PRO A 32 3.77 0.91 -11.79
C PRO A 32 3.21 1.57 -10.53
N GLY A 33 2.18 2.40 -10.71
CA GLY A 33 1.60 3.20 -9.63
C GLY A 33 2.40 4.45 -9.28
N THR A 34 3.51 4.72 -9.98
CA THR A 34 4.38 5.88 -9.76
C THR A 34 4.67 6.64 -11.06
N GLU A 35 5.20 7.85 -10.90
CA GLU A 35 5.76 8.65 -12.00
C GLU A 35 7.28 8.45 -12.13
N ILE A 36 7.86 7.52 -11.37
CA ILE A 36 9.30 7.30 -11.32
C ILE A 36 9.71 6.46 -12.54
N PRO A 37 10.61 6.95 -13.39
CA PRO A 37 11.05 6.19 -14.56
C PRO A 37 11.80 4.93 -14.14
N VAL A 38 11.77 3.90 -14.98
CA VAL A 38 12.54 2.66 -14.74
C VAL A 38 13.82 2.61 -15.55
N SER A 39 14.82 1.94 -14.98
CA SER A 39 16.07 1.60 -15.63
C SER A 39 16.41 0.15 -15.27
N PHE A 40 17.48 -0.39 -15.84
CA PHE A 40 17.97 -1.71 -15.49
C PHE A 40 19.49 -1.71 -15.44
N SER A 41 20.06 -2.63 -14.65
CA SER A 41 21.48 -2.51 -14.31
C SER A 41 22.40 -2.84 -15.49
N TYR A 42 21.99 -3.80 -16.34
CA TYR A 42 22.74 -4.31 -17.49
C TYR A 42 21.86 -4.54 -18.72
N TRP A 43 22.44 -4.44 -19.93
CA TRP A 43 21.76 -4.59 -21.23
C TRP A 43 20.94 -5.89 -21.42
N ASN A 44 21.19 -6.93 -20.63
CA ASN A 44 20.45 -8.19 -20.68
C ASN A 44 19.27 -8.27 -19.69
N GLN A 45 18.99 -7.21 -18.94
CA GLN A 45 17.95 -7.18 -17.90
C GLN A 45 16.68 -6.42 -18.34
N GLU A 46 16.51 -6.20 -19.65
CA GLU A 46 15.33 -5.56 -20.25
C GLU A 46 14.02 -6.25 -19.82
N ASN A 47 14.09 -7.56 -19.58
CA ASN A 47 12.97 -8.37 -19.10
C ASN A 47 12.35 -7.83 -17.81
N GLY A 48 13.15 -7.25 -16.91
CA GLY A 48 12.66 -6.70 -15.66
C GLY A 48 11.62 -5.60 -15.86
N VAL A 49 11.86 -4.74 -16.84
CA VAL A 49 10.94 -3.64 -17.20
C VAL A 49 9.64 -4.21 -17.77
N CYS A 50 9.70 -5.16 -18.69
CA CYS A 50 8.48 -5.75 -19.24
C CYS A 50 7.70 -6.55 -18.19
N LYS A 51 8.38 -7.29 -17.31
CA LYS A 51 7.74 -8.04 -16.21
C LYS A 51 7.02 -7.14 -15.22
N ILE A 52 7.63 -6.01 -14.81
CA ILE A 52 6.96 -5.07 -13.91
C ILE A 52 5.73 -4.45 -14.56
N LEU A 53 5.74 -4.29 -15.89
CA LEU A 53 4.63 -3.76 -16.67
C LEU A 53 3.53 -4.81 -16.97
N GLY A 54 3.73 -6.08 -16.59
CA GLY A 54 2.76 -7.16 -16.78
C GLY A 54 2.91 -7.94 -18.09
N PHE A 55 4.08 -7.88 -18.72
CA PHE A 55 4.42 -8.67 -19.90
C PHE A 55 5.33 -9.84 -19.52
N GLU A 56 5.43 -10.85 -20.39
CA GLU A 56 6.23 -12.04 -20.11
C GLU A 56 7.73 -11.75 -20.23
N ARG A 57 8.11 -11.00 -21.27
CA ARG A 57 9.51 -10.68 -21.58
C ARG A 57 9.65 -9.42 -22.44
N ALA A 58 10.87 -8.89 -22.49
CA ALA A 58 11.25 -7.89 -23.47
C ALA A 58 11.70 -8.55 -24.78
N ILE A 59 11.50 -7.86 -25.91
CA ILE A 59 12.22 -8.22 -27.14
C ILE A 59 13.69 -7.85 -26.93
N PRO A 60 14.65 -8.77 -27.16
CA PRO A 60 16.06 -8.49 -26.93
C PRO A 60 16.57 -7.28 -27.72
N LYS A 61 17.30 -6.39 -27.05
CA LYS A 61 17.91 -5.17 -27.60
C LYS A 61 16.88 -4.20 -28.20
N SER A 62 15.68 -4.17 -27.63
CA SER A 62 14.60 -3.28 -28.08
C SER A 62 14.49 -2.00 -27.24
N THR A 63 15.38 -1.82 -26.27
CA THR A 63 15.33 -0.68 -25.35
C THR A 63 16.04 0.54 -25.91
N GLU A 64 15.36 1.68 -25.87
CA GLU A 64 15.97 3.00 -25.99
C GLU A 64 16.09 3.67 -24.62
N PHE A 65 17.16 4.45 -24.45
CA PHE A 65 17.44 5.15 -23.20
C PHE A 65 17.43 6.67 -23.40
N SER A 66 17.12 7.36 -22.32
CA SER A 66 17.35 8.79 -22.18
C SER A 66 18.85 9.11 -22.10
N ASP A 67 19.24 10.24 -22.70
CA ASP A 67 20.57 10.85 -22.53
C ASP A 67 20.69 11.70 -21.26
N THR A 68 19.58 11.87 -20.54
CA THR A 68 19.51 12.61 -19.28
C THR A 68 19.34 11.67 -18.10
N ASP A 69 20.14 11.91 -17.07
CA ASP A 69 20.00 11.24 -15.78
C ASP A 69 18.75 11.75 -15.06
N LYS A 70 17.95 10.82 -14.56
CA LYS A 70 16.87 11.08 -13.61
C LYS A 70 16.89 10.02 -12.53
N LYS A 71 16.37 10.35 -11.35
CA LYS A 71 16.14 9.35 -10.30
C LYS A 71 15.21 8.27 -10.87
N SER A 72 15.72 7.06 -10.98
CA SER A 72 15.04 5.93 -11.61
C SER A 72 15.12 4.68 -10.73
N ILE A 73 14.11 3.81 -10.83
CA ILE A 73 14.12 2.51 -10.18
C ILE A 73 14.84 1.52 -11.07
N ILE A 74 15.88 0.90 -10.55
CA ILE A 74 16.72 -0.07 -11.26
C ILE A 74 16.17 -1.47 -10.99
N LEU A 75 15.77 -2.13 -12.06
CA LEU A 75 15.16 -3.46 -12.02
C LEU A 75 16.16 -4.57 -12.38
N GLY A 76 16.01 -5.72 -11.72
CA GLY A 76 16.64 -6.99 -12.08
C GLY A 76 15.86 -7.72 -13.18
N GLU A 77 16.39 -8.83 -13.69
CA GLU A 77 15.80 -9.58 -14.81
C GLU A 77 14.40 -10.15 -14.53
N ASP A 78 14.10 -10.40 -13.26
CA ASP A 78 12.80 -10.88 -12.77
C ASP A 78 11.81 -9.77 -12.45
N GLY A 79 12.22 -8.50 -12.58
CA GLY A 79 11.43 -7.34 -12.17
C GLY A 79 11.62 -6.95 -10.70
N SER A 80 12.53 -7.60 -9.96
CA SER A 80 12.87 -7.18 -8.60
C SER A 80 13.52 -5.80 -8.58
N ILE A 81 13.21 -5.01 -7.55
CA ILE A 81 13.85 -3.70 -7.32
C ILE A 81 15.25 -3.94 -6.75
N LEU A 82 16.28 -3.49 -7.46
CA LEU A 82 17.68 -3.57 -7.00
C LEU A 82 18.09 -2.34 -6.20
N GLU A 83 17.80 -1.16 -6.73
CA GLU A 83 18.12 0.14 -6.11
C GLU A 83 17.33 1.26 -6.81
N ALA A 84 17.35 2.46 -6.24
CA ALA A 84 16.93 3.68 -6.94
C ALA A 84 18.05 4.71 -6.91
N LYS A 85 18.42 5.26 -8.07
CA LYS A 85 19.47 6.29 -8.18
C LYS A 85 19.31 7.13 -9.45
N GLU A 86 20.05 8.23 -9.53
CA GLU A 86 20.14 9.01 -10.76
C GLU A 86 20.88 8.21 -11.84
N ARG A 87 20.18 7.98 -12.97
CA ARG A 87 20.72 7.28 -14.14
C ARG A 87 19.86 7.56 -15.37
N ASN A 88 20.45 7.37 -16.55
CA ASN A 88 19.72 7.12 -17.79
C ASN A 88 18.61 6.07 -17.57
N TYR A 89 17.41 6.42 -18.02
CA TYR A 89 16.20 5.62 -17.87
C TYR A 89 15.66 5.18 -19.23
N VAL A 90 14.79 4.17 -19.23
CA VAL A 90 14.19 3.64 -20.45
C VAL A 90 13.18 4.63 -21.02
N THR A 91 13.34 5.02 -22.28
CA THR A 91 12.41 5.89 -23.02
C THR A 91 11.51 5.09 -23.95
N GLN A 92 11.94 3.91 -24.39
CA GLN A 92 11.15 3.00 -25.20
C GLN A 92 11.58 1.56 -24.95
N ILE A 93 10.64 0.62 -24.96
CA ILE A 93 10.92 -0.82 -24.91
C ILE A 93 9.79 -1.60 -25.59
N PHE A 94 10.13 -2.73 -26.20
CA PHE A 94 9.16 -3.62 -26.82
C PHE A 94 8.95 -4.82 -25.91
N CYS A 95 7.71 -5.04 -25.49
CA CYS A 95 7.34 -6.14 -24.61
C CYS A 95 6.45 -7.14 -25.34
N GLU A 96 6.61 -8.43 -25.04
CA GLU A 96 5.87 -9.51 -25.66
C GLU A 96 5.11 -10.34 -24.62
N GLY A 97 3.88 -10.72 -24.98
CA GLY A 97 3.07 -11.65 -24.20
C GLY A 97 2.37 -10.99 -23.00
N VAL A 98 1.41 -11.71 -22.41
CA VAL A 98 0.72 -11.26 -21.21
C VAL A 98 1.24 -12.08 -20.03
N GLY A 99 1.87 -11.40 -19.08
CA GLY A 99 2.46 -12.00 -17.89
C GLY A 99 1.56 -11.85 -16.65
N ASN A 100 1.77 -12.71 -15.66
CA ASN A 100 1.23 -12.50 -14.32
C ASN A 100 2.06 -11.44 -13.60
N ARG A 101 1.38 -10.50 -12.93
CA ARG A 101 2.01 -9.36 -12.27
C ARG A 101 1.91 -9.49 -10.75
N SER A 102 3.05 -9.67 -10.10
CA SER A 102 3.23 -9.30 -8.69
C SER A 102 4.09 -8.05 -8.68
N VAL A 103 3.49 -6.91 -8.32
CA VAL A 103 4.23 -5.65 -8.25
C VAL A 103 4.13 -5.10 -6.86
N GLU A 104 5.31 -4.95 -6.26
CA GLU A 104 5.50 -4.20 -5.03
C GLU A 104 5.05 -2.75 -5.25
N THR A 105 4.26 -2.19 -4.35
CA THR A 105 3.84 -0.78 -4.45
C THR A 105 4.98 0.09 -3.95
N VAL A 106 5.45 1.03 -4.76
CA VAL A 106 6.47 2.00 -4.36
C VAL A 106 5.84 3.36 -4.13
N VAL A 107 6.13 3.98 -3.00
CA VAL A 107 5.66 5.32 -2.63
C VAL A 107 6.84 6.19 -2.27
N GLU A 108 6.84 7.44 -2.75
CA GLU A 108 7.80 8.45 -2.32
C GLU A 108 7.32 9.11 -1.03
N ILE A 109 8.12 9.00 0.02
CA ILE A 109 7.95 9.82 1.22
C ILE A 109 8.86 11.03 1.07
N LYS A 110 8.27 12.23 1.14
CA LYS A 110 8.98 13.51 1.14
C LYS A 110 9.03 14.06 2.55
N GLU A 111 10.19 14.56 2.94
CA GLU A 111 10.46 15.15 4.24
C GLU A 111 9.96 14.25 5.39
N PRO A 112 10.42 12.99 5.48
CA PRO A 112 10.00 12.06 6.53
C PRO A 112 10.23 12.65 7.92
N THR A 113 9.14 12.76 8.67
CA THR A 113 9.13 13.22 10.05
C THR A 113 8.47 12.19 10.93
N ASP A 114 8.85 12.16 12.20
CA ASP A 114 8.16 11.35 13.19
C ASP A 114 6.64 11.70 13.22
N PRO A 115 5.74 10.71 13.08
CA PRO A 115 4.31 10.97 13.01
C PRO A 115 3.74 11.73 14.23
N ASN A 116 4.37 11.61 15.40
CA ASN A 116 3.87 12.17 16.65
C ASN A 116 4.47 13.55 16.98
N SER A 117 5.75 13.75 16.70
CA SER A 117 6.50 14.96 17.08
C SER A 117 6.83 15.88 15.91
N HIS A 118 6.65 15.41 14.68
CA HIS A 118 7.06 16.08 13.44
C HIS A 118 8.56 16.42 13.37
N ILE A 119 9.39 15.77 14.20
CA ILE A 119 10.84 15.93 14.14
C ILE A 119 11.36 15.15 12.92
N PRO A 120 12.25 15.73 12.10
CA PRO A 120 12.81 15.06 10.93
C PRO A 120 13.54 13.76 11.29
N LEU A 121 13.42 12.77 10.41
CA LEU A 121 14.03 11.46 10.60
C LEU A 121 15.35 11.36 9.82
N ALA A 122 16.29 10.63 10.39
CA ALA A 122 17.45 10.10 9.69
C ALA A 122 17.74 8.68 10.16
N PHE A 123 18.41 7.88 9.35
CA PHE A 123 18.86 6.56 9.78
C PHE A 123 20.15 6.67 10.61
N ALA A 124 20.33 5.77 11.58
CA ALA A 124 21.54 5.75 12.38
C ALA A 124 22.78 5.34 11.55
N TYR A 125 22.59 4.40 10.62
CA TYR A 125 23.59 3.96 9.65
C TYR A 125 23.05 3.92 8.21
N TRP A 126 23.92 4.12 7.22
CA TRP A 126 23.57 4.15 5.79
C TRP A 126 22.82 2.92 5.27
N SER A 127 22.97 1.76 5.91
CA SER A 127 22.28 0.51 5.53
C SER A 127 20.90 0.36 6.17
N GLU A 128 20.43 1.33 6.95
CA GLU A 128 19.20 1.24 7.74
C GLU A 128 18.04 2.08 7.18
N GLU A 129 18.04 2.32 5.88
CA GLU A 129 16.99 3.11 5.19
C GLU A 129 15.57 2.57 5.47
N ASP A 130 15.45 1.26 5.69
CA ASP A 130 14.20 0.57 6.05
C ASP A 130 13.51 1.18 7.28
N GLY A 131 14.28 1.68 8.23
CA GLY A 131 13.77 2.22 9.48
C GLY A 131 12.74 3.32 9.28
N ILE A 132 13.05 4.24 8.38
CA ILE A 132 12.17 5.37 8.06
C ILE A 132 10.86 4.87 7.44
N CYS A 133 10.94 3.93 6.50
CA CYS A 133 9.76 3.35 5.87
C CYS A 133 8.88 2.60 6.88
N LYS A 134 9.48 1.86 7.82
CA LYS A 134 8.76 1.14 8.88
C LYS A 134 8.08 2.07 9.87
N VAL A 135 8.71 3.18 10.24
CA VAL A 135 8.08 4.24 11.07
C VAL A 135 6.81 4.78 10.40
N HIS A 136 6.81 4.85 9.06
CA HIS A 136 5.66 5.28 8.26
C HIS A 136 4.70 4.15 7.85
N GLY A 137 4.89 2.92 8.36
CA GLY A 137 3.98 1.79 8.12
C GLY A 137 4.19 1.05 6.80
N TYR A 138 5.35 1.20 6.17
CA TYR A 138 5.77 0.44 4.99
C TYR A 138 6.71 -0.72 5.36
N ASP A 139 6.85 -1.69 4.46
CA ASP A 139 7.59 -2.93 4.73
C ASP A 139 9.11 -2.68 4.79
N ARG A 140 9.63 -1.96 3.80
CA ARG A 140 11.06 -1.69 3.61
C ARG A 140 11.31 -0.48 2.71
N ALA A 141 12.53 0.02 2.69
CA ALA A 141 12.97 1.02 1.73
C ALA A 141 13.40 0.37 0.40
N VAL A 142 13.29 1.13 -0.69
CA VAL A 142 14.04 0.83 -1.91
C VAL A 142 15.51 1.14 -1.62
N PRO A 143 16.44 0.19 -1.85
CA PRO A 143 17.85 0.42 -1.53
C PRO A 143 18.42 1.65 -2.23
N LYS A 144 19.17 2.47 -1.47
CA LYS A 144 19.86 3.70 -1.92
C LYS A 144 18.92 4.77 -2.46
N SER A 145 17.64 4.70 -2.12
CA SER A 145 16.64 5.66 -2.61
C SER A 145 16.64 6.98 -1.85
N SER A 146 17.31 7.03 -0.70
CA SER A 146 17.25 8.18 0.18
C SER A 146 18.05 9.37 -0.36
N THR A 147 17.50 10.58 -0.22
CA THR A 147 18.20 11.85 -0.47
C THR A 147 18.31 12.62 0.83
N PHE A 148 19.33 13.46 0.94
CA PHE A 148 19.67 14.20 2.15
C PHE A 148 19.89 15.66 1.83
N ASP A 149 19.49 16.54 2.73
CA ASP A 149 19.81 17.96 2.62
C ASP A 149 19.76 18.65 3.99
N GLY A 150 20.72 19.53 4.23
CA GLY A 150 20.80 20.35 5.44
C GLY A 150 21.08 19.57 6.73
N ASP A 151 21.94 20.12 7.58
CA ASP A 151 22.17 19.56 8.91
C ASP A 151 21.18 20.18 9.90
N GLU A 152 20.41 19.32 10.58
CA GLU A 152 19.49 19.74 11.62
C GLU A 152 19.37 18.67 12.71
N ARG A 153 18.62 18.98 13.76
CA ARG A 153 18.36 18.02 14.83
C ARG A 153 17.33 17.00 14.35
N VAL A 154 17.78 15.76 14.19
CA VAL A 154 16.98 14.63 13.69
C VAL A 154 16.80 13.56 14.77
N LEU A 155 15.77 12.73 14.61
CA LEU A 155 15.64 11.46 15.31
C LEU A 155 16.29 10.35 14.48
N LEU A 156 17.20 9.61 15.11
CA LEU A 156 17.87 8.47 14.51
C LEU A 156 17.03 7.22 14.69
N VAL A 157 16.70 6.56 13.59
CA VAL A 157 15.96 5.30 13.55
C VAL A 157 16.85 4.15 13.07
N ASP A 158 16.67 2.99 13.70
CA ASP A 158 17.33 1.74 13.29
C ASP A 158 16.59 1.06 12.12
N ALA A 159 17.15 -0.01 11.54
CA ALA A 159 16.51 -0.76 10.46
C ALA A 159 15.16 -1.41 10.83
N GLY A 160 14.84 -1.51 12.13
CA GLY A 160 13.56 -2.01 12.64
C GLY A 160 12.48 -0.94 12.74
N GLY A 161 12.83 0.34 12.56
CA GLY A 161 11.93 1.48 12.77
C GLY A 161 11.87 1.94 14.23
N SER A 162 12.84 1.54 15.07
CA SER A 162 12.92 1.99 16.46
C SER A 162 13.80 3.22 16.59
N TYR A 163 13.40 4.18 17.42
CA TYR A 163 14.20 5.35 17.73
C TYR A 163 15.39 4.99 18.63
N ILE A 164 16.60 5.35 18.20
CA ILE A 164 17.83 5.08 18.95
C ILE A 164 18.23 6.31 19.79
N SER A 165 18.29 7.48 19.14
CA SER A 165 18.79 8.72 19.75
C SER A 165 18.40 9.93 18.91
N SER A 166 18.79 11.14 19.33
CA SER A 166 18.72 12.35 18.52
C SER A 166 20.13 12.89 18.27
N ALA A 167 20.39 13.43 17.08
CA ALA A 167 21.69 13.99 16.72
C ALA A 167 21.53 15.17 15.74
N GLU A 168 22.55 16.01 15.62
CA GLU A 168 22.66 16.95 14.49
C GLU A 168 23.28 16.23 13.30
N ARG A 169 22.51 16.02 12.23
CA ARG A 169 22.94 15.32 11.00
C ARG A 169 22.11 15.78 9.82
N SER A 170 22.56 15.40 8.63
CA SER A 170 21.81 15.60 7.40
C SER A 170 20.49 14.82 7.46
N ARG A 171 19.36 15.52 7.37
CA ARG A 171 18.03 14.89 7.38
C ARG A 171 17.76 14.20 6.06
N VAL A 172 16.88 13.19 6.09
CA VAL A 172 16.35 12.60 4.86
C VAL A 172 15.27 13.53 4.30
N THR A 173 15.41 13.92 3.04
CA THR A 173 14.44 14.77 2.32
C THR A 173 13.49 13.99 1.42
N SER A 174 13.92 12.84 0.92
CA SER A 174 13.05 11.90 0.23
C SER A 174 13.57 10.49 0.38
N THR A 175 12.66 9.52 0.37
CA THR A 175 13.00 8.09 0.27
C THR A 175 11.86 7.36 -0.42
N TYR A 176 12.16 6.25 -1.09
CA TYR A 176 11.13 5.40 -1.69
C TYR A 176 10.89 4.21 -0.77
N CYS A 177 9.62 4.02 -0.39
CA CYS A 177 9.19 2.92 0.46
C CYS A 177 8.37 1.92 -0.32
N ILE A 178 8.57 0.64 0.01
CA ILE A 178 7.85 -0.49 -0.55
C ILE A 178 6.78 -0.92 0.45
N GLY A 179 5.53 -1.00 0.00
CA GLY A 179 4.43 -1.64 0.73
C GLY A 179 4.04 -2.98 0.12
N GLU A 180 3.13 -3.70 0.79
CA GLU A 180 2.69 -5.04 0.41
C GLU A 180 2.36 -5.16 -1.10
N SER A 181 2.79 -6.28 -1.68
CA SER A 181 2.56 -6.61 -3.09
C SER A 181 1.08 -6.84 -3.35
N SER A 182 0.45 -6.03 -4.18
CA SER A 182 -0.89 -6.33 -4.70
C SER A 182 -0.79 -7.11 -6.01
N ILE A 183 -1.45 -8.27 -6.10
CA ILE A 183 -1.56 -9.03 -7.35
C ILE A 183 -2.58 -8.30 -8.25
N TYR A 184 -2.10 -7.73 -9.35
CA TYR A 184 -2.96 -7.17 -10.40
C TYR A 184 -3.04 -8.17 -11.55
N MET A 185 -4.23 -8.74 -11.82
CA MET A 185 -4.47 -9.33 -13.14
C MET A 185 -4.57 -8.21 -14.17
N SER A 186 -3.76 -8.26 -15.23
CA SER A 186 -3.84 -7.30 -16.33
C SER A 186 -5.23 -7.37 -16.97
N HIS A 187 -6.03 -6.33 -16.79
CA HIS A 187 -7.15 -6.08 -17.67
C HIS A 187 -6.84 -4.87 -18.54
N ILE A 188 -6.83 -5.17 -19.84
CA ILE A 188 -6.83 -4.28 -20.97
C ILE A 188 -7.70 -3.05 -20.66
N GLY A 189 -7.11 -1.88 -20.88
CA GLY A 189 -7.63 -0.52 -20.82
C GLY A 189 -9.06 -0.29 -20.30
N TYR A 190 -9.16 0.49 -19.23
CA TYR A 190 -10.24 1.48 -19.10
C TYR A 190 -9.72 2.73 -18.39
N ASN A 191 -9.61 3.82 -19.15
CA ASN A 191 -9.59 5.18 -18.64
C ASN A 191 -10.87 5.40 -17.83
N ASN A 192 -10.77 5.49 -16.50
CA ASN A 192 -11.83 6.06 -15.68
C ASN A 192 -11.20 7.10 -14.73
N SER A 193 -11.28 8.35 -15.17
CA SER A 193 -10.73 9.57 -14.58
C SER A 193 -11.49 10.09 -13.36
N ASN A 194 -12.17 9.21 -12.59
CA ASN A 194 -13.00 9.58 -11.45
C ASN A 194 -12.62 8.84 -10.15
N SER A 195 -11.36 8.46 -9.96
CA SER A 195 -10.87 8.03 -8.64
C SER A 195 -10.09 9.19 -8.01
N ASN A 196 -10.33 9.46 -6.73
CA ASN A 196 -9.65 10.55 -6.03
C ASN A 196 -8.12 10.33 -6.06
N PRO A 197 -7.31 11.24 -6.64
CA PRO A 197 -5.87 11.04 -6.80
C PRO A 197 -5.09 10.92 -5.49
N TYR A 198 -5.70 11.24 -4.34
CA TYR A 198 -5.10 11.08 -3.01
C TYR A 198 -4.85 9.61 -2.66
N TYR A 199 -5.80 8.70 -2.89
CA TYR A 199 -5.68 7.30 -2.46
C TYR A 199 -4.84 6.45 -3.43
N ARG A 200 -4.82 6.82 -4.71
CA ARG A 200 -4.00 6.17 -5.75
C ARG A 200 -2.51 6.48 -5.62
N ARG A 201 -2.15 7.65 -5.08
CA ARG A 201 -0.75 8.07 -4.85
C ARG A 201 -0.18 7.59 -3.52
N LEU A 202 -1.01 7.14 -2.57
CA LEU A 202 -0.57 6.80 -1.20
C LEU A 202 -0.45 5.30 -0.91
N GLY A 203 -0.78 4.41 -1.86
CA GLY A 203 -0.70 2.97 -1.61
C GLY A 203 -1.53 2.56 -0.39
N PHE A 204 -2.84 2.84 -0.42
CA PHE A 204 -3.74 2.60 0.71
C PHE A 204 -3.73 1.11 1.11
N ASN A 205 -2.85 0.73 2.06
CA ASN A 205 -2.77 -0.62 2.59
C ASN A 205 -3.95 -0.86 3.54
N PHE A 206 -5.11 -1.11 2.94
CA PHE A 206 -6.36 -1.37 3.64
C PHE A 206 -6.21 -2.50 4.66
N ARG A 207 -5.50 -3.57 4.31
CA ARG A 207 -5.29 -4.75 5.16
C ARG A 207 -4.47 -4.40 6.39
N SER A 208 -3.28 -3.83 6.22
CA SER A 208 -2.40 -3.44 7.33
C SER A 208 -3.06 -2.42 8.24
N ARG A 209 -3.77 -1.43 7.69
CA ARG A 209 -4.55 -0.46 8.47
C ARG A 209 -5.68 -1.11 9.25
N ALA A 210 -6.45 -2.00 8.62
CA ALA A 210 -7.51 -2.74 9.30
C ALA A 210 -6.97 -3.59 10.45
N LEU A 211 -5.82 -4.24 10.27
CA LEU A 211 -5.16 -5.04 11.30
C LEU A 211 -4.61 -4.17 12.43
N THR A 212 -3.99 -3.04 12.10
CA THR A 212 -3.48 -2.07 13.08
C THR A 212 -4.61 -1.56 13.96
N VAL A 213 -5.68 -1.03 13.34
CA VAL A 213 -6.89 -0.59 14.04
C VAL A 213 -7.46 -1.71 14.93
N ALA A 214 -7.61 -2.92 14.38
CA ALA A 214 -8.17 -4.02 15.17
C ALA A 214 -7.28 -4.40 16.37
N ASN A 215 -5.95 -4.41 16.20
CA ASN A 215 -5.02 -4.71 17.27
C ASN A 215 -4.99 -3.61 18.33
N ASP A 216 -4.98 -2.33 17.92
CA ASP A 216 -4.99 -1.18 18.81
C ASP A 216 -6.26 -1.17 19.65
N VAL A 217 -7.42 -1.31 19.00
CA VAL A 217 -8.72 -1.37 19.67
C VAL A 217 -8.78 -2.53 20.68
N ILE A 218 -8.31 -3.74 20.33
CA ILE A 218 -8.27 -4.88 21.25
C ILE A 218 -7.31 -4.62 22.43
N SER A 219 -6.12 -4.10 22.14
CA SER A 219 -5.08 -3.84 23.14
C SER A 219 -5.56 -2.81 24.16
N ILE A 220 -6.16 -1.72 23.69
CA ILE A 220 -6.67 -0.65 24.53
C ILE A 220 -7.88 -1.14 25.32
N SER A 221 -8.83 -1.84 24.69
CA SER A 221 -10.00 -2.42 25.38
C SER A 221 -9.58 -3.25 26.59
N LYS A 222 -8.57 -4.12 26.44
CA LYS A 222 -8.04 -4.93 27.55
C LYS A 222 -7.39 -4.12 28.65
N ARG A 223 -6.74 -3.01 28.32
CA ARG A 223 -6.06 -2.15 29.30
C ARG A 223 -7.03 -1.30 30.11
N ILE A 224 -8.13 -0.88 29.50
CA ILE A 224 -9.13 -0.03 30.16
C ILE A 224 -10.09 -0.84 31.04
N GLU A 225 -10.26 -2.14 30.80
CA GLU A 225 -11.16 -3.05 31.57
C GLU A 225 -11.06 -2.87 33.09
N GLN A 226 -9.85 -2.70 33.63
CA GLN A 226 -9.61 -2.53 35.07
C GLN A 226 -10.20 -1.23 35.67
N TYR A 227 -10.57 -0.27 34.83
CA TYR A 227 -11.11 1.03 35.22
C TYR A 227 -12.62 1.16 34.97
N LEU A 228 -13.25 0.14 34.39
CA LEU A 228 -14.65 0.19 33.98
C LEU A 228 -15.57 -0.33 35.08
N ASN A 229 -16.77 0.23 35.13
CA ASN A 229 -17.89 -0.41 35.81
C ASN A 229 -18.58 -1.45 34.91
N ASN A 230 -19.41 -2.30 35.51
CA ASN A 230 -20.10 -3.39 34.79
C ASN A 230 -20.90 -2.93 33.55
N SER A 231 -21.44 -1.71 33.54
CA SER A 231 -22.21 -1.20 32.39
C SER A 231 -21.30 -0.75 31.25
N GLN A 232 -20.14 -0.19 31.56
CA GLN A 232 -19.12 0.21 30.58
C GLN A 232 -18.36 -1.00 30.03
N GLU A 233 -18.11 -2.01 30.86
CA GLU A 233 -17.46 -3.26 30.46
C GLU A 233 -18.20 -3.94 29.30
N VAL A 234 -19.54 -3.99 29.35
CA VAL A 234 -20.37 -4.53 28.26
C VAL A 234 -20.15 -3.80 26.93
N LYS A 235 -19.98 -2.47 26.96
CA LYS A 235 -19.72 -1.67 25.75
C LYS A 235 -18.33 -1.94 25.20
N ILE A 236 -17.32 -2.01 26.07
CA ILE A 236 -15.94 -2.31 25.69
C ILE A 236 -15.78 -3.75 25.21
N ASP A 237 -16.52 -4.70 25.76
CA ASP A 237 -16.57 -6.08 25.27
C ASP A 237 -17.16 -6.16 23.86
N ALA A 238 -18.21 -5.39 23.57
CA ALA A 238 -18.77 -5.31 22.23
C ALA A 238 -17.75 -4.75 21.22
N LEU A 239 -17.00 -3.71 21.63
CA LEU A 239 -15.96 -3.06 20.84
C LEU A 239 -14.78 -4.02 20.55
N LYS A 240 -14.27 -4.68 21.59
CA LYS A 240 -13.24 -5.73 21.52
C LYS A 240 -13.67 -6.90 20.63
N SER A 241 -14.91 -7.38 20.79
CA SER A 241 -15.48 -8.44 19.98
C SER A 241 -15.57 -8.06 18.50
N LYS A 242 -15.98 -6.82 18.21
CA LYS A 242 -16.08 -6.32 16.84
C LYS A 242 -14.70 -6.16 16.20
N ALA A 243 -13.72 -5.63 16.93
CA ALA A 243 -12.34 -5.53 16.48
C ALA A 243 -11.70 -6.91 16.23
N ALA A 244 -11.94 -7.90 17.10
CA ALA A 244 -11.50 -9.27 16.90
C ALA A 244 -12.14 -9.90 15.65
N ARG A 245 -13.43 -9.62 15.40
CA ARG A 245 -14.11 -10.04 14.18
C ARG A 245 -13.51 -9.37 12.94
N LEU A 246 -13.22 -8.07 12.97
CA LEU A 246 -12.55 -7.36 11.88
C LEU A 246 -11.21 -8.03 11.55
N LYS A 247 -10.36 -8.23 12.57
CA LYS A 247 -9.07 -8.93 12.42
C LYS A 247 -9.23 -10.28 11.74
N ALA A 248 -10.13 -11.13 12.26
CA ALA A 248 -10.36 -12.47 11.70
C ALA A 248 -10.90 -12.44 10.26
N GLN A 249 -11.71 -11.44 9.90
CA GLN A 249 -12.23 -11.29 8.54
C GLN A 249 -11.13 -10.86 7.56
N ILE A 250 -10.25 -9.95 7.98
CA ILE A 250 -9.11 -9.49 7.19
C ILE A 250 -8.09 -10.61 6.99
N GLU A 251 -7.70 -11.31 8.07
CA GLU A 251 -6.78 -12.45 8.02
C GLU A 251 -7.36 -13.62 7.21
N GLY A 252 -8.68 -13.82 7.27
CA GLY A 252 -9.40 -14.86 6.55
C GLY A 252 -9.78 -14.50 5.11
N GLY A 253 -9.35 -13.35 4.58
CA GLY A 253 -9.60 -12.95 3.19
C GLY A 253 -11.09 -12.78 2.85
N ARG A 254 -11.92 -12.33 3.80
CA ARG A 254 -13.38 -12.19 3.60
C ARG A 254 -13.71 -11.12 2.56
N GLN A 255 -14.90 -11.23 1.98
CA GLN A 255 -15.39 -10.27 1.00
C GLN A 255 -15.50 -8.85 1.61
N LEU A 256 -15.19 -7.84 0.80
CA LEU A 256 -15.07 -6.45 1.25
C LEU A 256 -16.39 -5.83 1.73
N ASP A 257 -17.54 -6.31 1.26
CA ASP A 257 -18.86 -5.93 1.75
C ASP A 257 -19.09 -6.35 3.21
N ILE A 258 -18.68 -7.58 3.57
CA ILE A 258 -18.73 -8.10 4.93
C ILE A 258 -17.77 -7.31 5.84
N VAL A 259 -16.60 -6.98 5.32
CA VAL A 259 -15.59 -6.17 6.02
C VAL A 259 -16.10 -4.73 6.22
N LEU A 260 -16.71 -4.11 5.20
CA LEU A 260 -17.30 -2.77 5.28
C LEU A 260 -18.36 -2.67 6.38
N SER A 261 -19.27 -3.66 6.45
CA SER A 261 -20.28 -3.72 7.51
C SER A 261 -19.62 -3.75 8.88
N THR A 262 -18.57 -4.54 9.03
CA THR A 262 -17.86 -4.71 10.31
C THR A 262 -17.08 -3.46 10.70
N ILE A 263 -16.44 -2.78 9.76
CA ILE A 263 -15.76 -1.49 9.95
C ILE A 263 -16.76 -0.40 10.36
N THR A 264 -17.91 -0.34 9.67
CA THR A 264 -18.95 0.66 9.97
C THR A 264 -19.54 0.45 11.36
N GLU A 265 -19.79 -0.81 11.75
CA GLU A 265 -20.24 -1.14 13.10
C GLU A 265 -19.18 -0.83 14.16
N LEU A 266 -17.90 -1.06 13.86
CA LEU A 266 -16.80 -0.75 14.79
C LEU A 266 -16.64 0.76 15.00
N GLU A 267 -16.72 1.54 13.92
CA GLU A 267 -16.68 3.01 13.97
C GLU A 267 -17.84 3.56 14.82
N LEU A 268 -19.05 3.06 14.61
CA LEU A 268 -20.22 3.45 15.41
C LEU A 268 -20.02 3.15 16.90
N LEU A 269 -19.48 1.97 17.23
CA LEU A 269 -19.21 1.59 18.62
C LEU A 269 -18.13 2.46 19.26
N LEU A 270 -17.11 2.86 18.50
CA LEU A 270 -16.07 3.80 18.96
C LEU A 270 -16.65 5.18 19.24
N SER A 271 -17.43 5.74 18.31
CA SER A 271 -18.10 7.03 18.49
C SER A 271 -19.04 7.03 19.70
N GLN A 272 -19.80 5.95 19.91
CA GLN A 272 -20.66 5.82 21.11
C GLN A 272 -19.88 5.66 22.41
N SER A 273 -18.60 5.29 22.33
CA SER A 273 -17.72 5.10 23.48
C SER A 273 -16.90 6.35 23.81
N GLU A 274 -16.78 7.29 22.88
CA GLU A 274 -16.00 8.53 23.01
C GLU A 274 -16.36 9.32 24.28
N GLY A 275 -17.64 9.41 24.61
CA GLY A 275 -18.11 10.14 25.79
C GLY A 275 -17.48 9.69 27.11
N PHE A 276 -17.40 8.37 27.35
CA PHE A 276 -16.79 7.88 28.60
C PHE A 276 -15.27 7.69 28.49
N ILE A 277 -14.74 7.51 27.27
CA ILE A 277 -13.29 7.51 27.02
C ILE A 277 -12.73 8.90 27.34
N SER A 278 -13.48 9.95 27.00
CA SER A 278 -13.15 11.34 27.34
C SER A 278 -13.22 11.60 28.85
N ASP A 279 -14.25 11.07 29.54
CA ASP A 279 -14.34 11.16 31.01
C ASP A 279 -13.16 10.46 31.73
N MET A 280 -12.44 9.56 31.03
CA MET A 280 -11.26 8.87 31.54
C MET A 280 -9.93 9.65 31.33
N LEU A 281 -9.96 10.81 30.64
CA LEU A 281 -8.78 11.65 30.33
C LEU A 281 -8.17 12.37 31.55
N GLU A 282 -8.67 12.17 32.77
CA GLU A 282 -8.09 12.81 33.95
C GLU A 282 -6.76 12.17 34.42
N THR A 283 -6.20 11.21 33.66
CA THR A 283 -4.91 10.58 33.99
C THR A 283 -4.00 10.45 32.75
N ASP A 284 -2.74 10.89 32.87
CA ASP A 284 -1.73 10.90 31.80
C ASP A 284 -1.54 9.55 31.07
N ARG A 285 -1.84 8.43 31.73
CA ARG A 285 -1.74 7.08 31.14
C ARG A 285 -2.92 6.74 30.23
N LEU A 286 -4.08 7.36 30.43
CA LEU A 286 -5.27 7.16 29.62
C LEU A 286 -5.23 8.05 28.37
N ASP A 287 -4.56 9.21 28.43
CA ASP A 287 -4.38 10.13 27.28
C ASP A 287 -3.77 9.45 26.05
N GLN A 288 -2.70 8.68 26.23
CA GLN A 288 -2.08 7.94 25.11
C GLN A 288 -3.02 6.88 24.52
N MET A 289 -3.87 6.27 25.35
CA MET A 289 -4.86 5.29 24.90
C MET A 289 -5.98 5.96 24.11
N VAL A 290 -6.46 7.12 24.58
CA VAL A 290 -7.49 7.89 23.88
C VAL A 290 -6.99 8.38 22.52
N LEU A 291 -5.78 8.94 22.46
CA LEU A 291 -5.16 9.37 21.20
C LEU A 291 -5.10 8.21 20.18
N THR A 292 -4.73 7.02 20.65
CA THR A 292 -4.65 5.82 19.80
C THR A 292 -6.04 5.38 19.32
N LEU A 293 -7.08 5.48 20.16
CA LEU A 293 -8.46 5.21 19.76
C LEU A 293 -9.01 6.24 18.76
N MET A 294 -8.72 7.53 18.96
CA MET A 294 -9.11 8.59 18.01
C MET A 294 -8.43 8.39 16.65
N THR A 295 -7.13 8.11 16.65
CA THR A 295 -6.37 7.77 15.42
C THR A 295 -6.96 6.54 14.73
N SER A 296 -7.35 5.52 15.52
CA SER A 296 -8.02 4.32 15.00
C SER A 296 -9.38 4.65 14.38
N GLN A 297 -10.16 5.55 14.98
CA GLN A 297 -11.45 6.00 14.46
C GLN A 297 -11.30 6.78 13.16
N GLU A 298 -10.36 7.72 13.08
CA GLU A 298 -10.05 8.45 11.84
C GLU A 298 -9.61 7.49 10.71
N SER A 299 -8.81 6.47 11.06
CA SER A 299 -8.43 5.44 10.10
C SER A 299 -9.64 4.63 9.62
N LEU A 300 -10.60 4.29 10.49
CA LEU A 300 -11.85 3.62 10.09
C LEU A 300 -12.69 4.49 9.17
N LEU A 301 -12.86 5.78 9.47
CA LEU A 301 -13.60 6.71 8.62
C LEU A 301 -12.97 6.81 7.23
N THR A 302 -11.65 6.90 7.16
CA THR A 302 -10.89 6.90 5.89
C THR A 302 -11.10 5.59 5.12
N MET A 303 -11.11 4.45 5.80
CA MET A 303 -11.39 3.15 5.18
C MET A 303 -12.82 3.04 4.66
N ILE A 304 -13.80 3.57 5.41
CA ILE A 304 -15.21 3.61 4.99
C ILE A 304 -15.36 4.48 3.75
N ASP A 305 -14.75 5.66 3.73
CA ASP A 305 -14.76 6.59 2.60
C ASP A 305 -14.18 5.92 1.35
N PHE A 306 -13.00 5.31 1.48
CA PHE A 306 -12.36 4.54 0.41
C PHE A 306 -13.28 3.45 -0.17
N LEU A 307 -13.91 2.64 0.70
CA LEU A 307 -14.79 1.55 0.26
C LEU A 307 -16.11 2.02 -0.35
N LYS A 308 -16.65 3.17 0.07
CA LYS A 308 -17.93 3.69 -0.43
C LYS A 308 -17.79 4.49 -1.71
N ASN A 309 -16.72 5.27 -1.84
CA ASN A 309 -16.60 6.27 -2.90
C ASN A 309 -15.66 5.84 -4.03
N ASP A 310 -14.58 5.13 -3.70
CA ASP A 310 -13.54 4.78 -4.68
C ASP A 310 -13.56 3.30 -5.09
N PHE A 311 -14.11 2.41 -4.26
CA PHE A 311 -14.19 0.97 -4.56
C PHE A 311 -15.40 0.61 -5.44
N LYS A 312 -15.23 0.56 -6.76
CA LYS A 312 -16.30 0.20 -7.73
C LYS A 312 -16.50 -1.31 -7.95
N GLY A 313 -16.37 -2.12 -6.90
CA GLY A 313 -16.88 -3.51 -6.88
C GLY A 313 -16.21 -4.51 -7.83
N GLN A 314 -15.01 -4.24 -8.36
CA GLN A 314 -14.21 -5.35 -8.90
C GLN A 314 -13.78 -6.22 -7.74
N ARG A 315 -14.21 -7.49 -7.72
CA ARG A 315 -13.85 -8.50 -6.72
C ARG A 315 -12.32 -8.58 -6.55
N GLN A 316 -11.76 -7.72 -5.71
CA GLN A 316 -10.47 -7.94 -5.10
C GLN A 316 -10.74 -8.80 -3.88
N GLU A 317 -10.47 -10.08 -4.02
CA GLU A 317 -10.20 -10.91 -2.87
C GLU A 317 -9.01 -10.26 -2.14
N LEU A 318 -9.11 -10.13 -0.82
CA LEU A 318 -8.07 -9.60 0.05
C LEU A 318 -6.88 -10.57 0.05
N TYR A 319 -6.10 -10.59 -1.04
CA TYR A 319 -4.82 -11.30 -1.13
C TYR A 319 -3.68 -10.29 -1.10
#